data_AF-A0A5F2GF29-F1
#
_entry.id   AF-A0A5F2GF29-F1
#
_cell.length_a   1.000
_cell.length_b   1.000
_cell.length_c   1.000
_cell.angle_alpha   90.00
_cell.angle_beta   90.00
_cell.angle_gamma   90.00
#
_symmetry.space_group_name_H-M   'P 1'
#
loop_
_entity.id
_entity.type
_entity.pdbx_description
1 polymer ?
#
loop_
_entity_poly.entity_id
_entity_poly.type
_entity_poly.pdbx_seq_one_letter_code
_entity_poly.pdbx_strand_id
1 'polypeptide(L)' 'MVAIKRQIYGIHHWISDKHLGNYLSEMTWRYNRREVAEGDRMNEFFGRVDGRLRYRELIA' A
#
# COMPACT_ATOMS: atom_id res chain seq x y z
N MET A 1 -9.56 14.12 -1.83
CA MET A 1 -9.61 14.16 -0.35
C MET A 1 -10.46 13.04 0.27
N VAL A 2 -11.68 12.75 -0.23
CA VAL A 2 -12.59 11.74 0.36
C VAL A 2 -12.01 10.31 0.38
N ALA A 3 -11.33 9.87 -0.69
CA ALA A 3 -10.78 8.51 -0.77
C ALA A 3 -9.64 8.25 0.23
N ILE A 4 -8.82 9.26 0.53
CA ILE A 4 -7.72 9.16 1.49
C ILE A 4 -8.28 9.07 2.90
N LYS A 5 -9.22 9.98 3.25
CA LYS A 5 -9.87 9.98 4.56
C LYS A 5 -10.52 8.62 4.87
N ARG A 6 -11.25 8.04 3.90
CA ARG A 6 -11.86 6.70 4.05
C ARG A 6 -10.83 5.58 4.23
N GLN A 7 -9.70 5.61 3.52
CA GLN A 7 -8.66 4.60 3.68
C GLN A 7 -7.90 4.73 5.00
N ILE A 8 -7.65 5.95 5.48
CA ILE A 8 -7.02 6.19 6.79
C ILE A 8 -7.92 5.64 7.89
N TYR A 9 -9.21 5.97 7.91
CA TYR A 9 -10.11 5.46 8.96
C TYR A 9 -10.45 3.98 8.81
N GLY A 10 -10.45 3.43 7.59
CA GLY A 10 -10.89 2.05 7.34
C GLY A 10 -9.77 1.01 7.42
N ILE A 11 -8.54 1.37 7.06
CA ILE A 11 -7.42 0.42 6.93
C ILE A 11 -6.35 0.77 7.97
N HIS A 12 -5.76 1.95 7.85
CA HIS A 12 -4.53 2.27 8.56
C HIS A 12 -4.76 2.70 10.01
N HIS A 13 -5.93 3.26 10.35
CA HIS A 13 -6.39 3.80 11.64
C HIS A 13 -5.51 4.91 12.24
N TRP A 14 -4.22 4.91 11.95
CA TRP A 14 -3.21 5.90 12.28
C TRP A 14 -2.08 5.85 11.25
N ILE A 15 -1.52 7.01 10.90
CA ILE A 15 -0.38 7.12 9.97
C ILE A 15 0.61 8.14 10.55
N SER A 16 1.92 7.86 10.41
CA SER A 16 2.96 8.82 10.77
C SER A 16 3.38 9.65 9.57
N ASP A 17 3.80 10.90 9.82
CA ASP A 17 4.27 11.80 8.77
C ASP A 17 5.45 11.21 8.00
N LYS A 18 6.35 10.49 8.68
CA LYS A 18 7.50 9.79 8.09
C LYS A 18 7.10 8.82 6.97
N HIS A 19 5.94 8.18 7.09
CA HIS A 19 5.49 7.15 6.16
C HIS A 19 4.33 7.60 5.27
N LEU A 20 3.87 8.85 5.40
CA LEU A 20 2.74 9.39 4.66
C LEU A 20 2.88 9.21 3.14
N GLY A 21 4.08 9.43 2.60
CA GLY A 21 4.36 9.26 1.17
C GLY A 21 4.13 7.82 0.68
N ASN A 22 4.50 6.82 1.48
CA ASN A 22 4.30 5.41 1.16
C ASN A 22 2.81 5.05 1.16
N TYR A 23 2.06 5.55 2.16
CA TYR A 23 0.61 5.36 2.23
C TYR A 23 -0.09 6.01 1.03
N LEU A 24 0.26 7.25 0.67
CA LEU A 24 -0.33 7.92 -0.50
C LEU A 24 -0.03 7.19 -1.80
N SER A 25 1.18 6.65 -1.94
CA SER A 25 1.58 5.85 -3.11
C SER A 25 0.76 4.57 -3.24
N GLU A 26 0.58 3.84 -2.13
CA GLU A 26 -0.25 2.64 -2.05
C GLU A 26 -1.73 2.93 -2.36
N MET A 27 -2.29 3.97 -1.76
CA MET A 27 -3.66 4.41 -2.02
C MET A 27 -3.89 4.79 -3.49
N THR A 28 -2.93 5.50 -4.09
CA THR A 28 -2.98 5.89 -5.51
C THR A 28 -2.91 4.65 -6.41
N TRP A 29 -2.04 3.70 -6.07
CA TRP A 29 -1.92 2.45 -6.80
C TRP A 29 -3.24 1.66 -6.81
N ARG A 30 -3.89 1.52 -5.64
CA ARG A 30 -5.20 0.85 -5.51
C ARG A 30 -6.29 1.58 -6.28
N TYR A 31 -6.36 2.90 -6.15
CA TYR A 31 -7.41 3.70 -6.80
C TYR A 31 -7.34 3.63 -8.33
N ASN A 32 -6.12 3.66 -8.88
CA ASN A 32 -5.89 3.59 -10.32
C ASN A 32 -6.17 2.19 -10.90
N ARG A 33 -6.15 1.14 -10.07
CA ARG A 33 -6.37 -0.26 -10.48
C ARG A 33 -7.69 -0.83 -9.98
N ARG A 34 -8.62 0.02 -9.54
CA ARG A 34 -9.91 -0.41 -8.97
C ARG A 34 -10.77 -1.22 -9.96
N GLU A 35 -10.53 -1.06 -11.26
CA GLU A 35 -11.26 -1.74 -12.34
C GLU A 35 -10.56 -3.03 -12.80
N VAL A 36 -9.34 -3.30 -12.33
CA VAL A 36 -8.62 -4.55 -12.62
C VAL A 36 -9.25 -5.70 -11.84
N ALA A 37 -9.42 -6.84 -12.49
CA ALA A 37 -9.90 -8.06 -11.85
C ALA A 37 -9.03 -8.39 -10.61
N GLU A 38 -9.68 -8.85 -9.54
CA GLU A 38 -9.01 -9.01 -8.24
C GLU A 38 -7.79 -9.95 -8.31
N GLY A 39 -7.90 -11.06 -9.04
CA GLY A 39 -6.80 -12.00 -9.25
C GLY A 39 -5.60 -11.36 -9.95
N ASP A 40 -5.83 -10.63 -11.04
CA ASP A 40 -4.76 -9.97 -11.80
C ASP A 40 -4.09 -8.86 -10.98
N ARG A 41 -4.88 -8.12 -10.20
CA ARG A 41 -4.38 -7.08 -9.30
C ARG A 41 -3.50 -7.66 -8.21
N MET A 42 -3.86 -8.80 -7.64
CA MET A 42 -3.05 -9.51 -6.65
C MET A 42 -1.74 -10.04 -7.27
N ASN A 43 -1.80 -10.61 -8.48
CA ASN A 43 -0.61 -11.05 -9.19
C ASN A 43 0.36 -9.88 -9.49
N GLU A 44 -0.16 -8.73 -9.94
CA GLU A 44 0.66 -7.52 -10.14
C GLU A 44 1.28 -7.02 -8.82
N PHE A 45 0.52 -7.11 -7.72
CA PHE A 45 1.03 -6.73 -6.40
C PHE A 45 2.20 -7.63 -5.97
N PHE A 46 2.06 -8.95 -6.10
CA PHE A 46 3.13 -9.89 -5.76
C PHE A 46 4.37 -9.70 -6.65
N GLY A 47 4.21 -9.34 -7.91
CA GLY A 47 5.33 -9.00 -8.80
C GLY A 47 6.15 -7.78 -8.36
N ARG A 48 5.64 -6.97 -7.42
CA ARG A 48 6.33 -5.79 -6.88
C ARG A 48 6.97 -6.02 -5.51
N VAL A 49 6.78 -7.20 -4.91
CA VAL A 49 7.36 -7.52 -3.61
C VAL A 49 8.77 -8.05 -3.82
N ASP A 50 9.75 -7.38 -3.21
CA ASP A 50 11.14 -7.83 -3.23
C ASP A 50 11.35 -8.91 -2.16
N GLY A 51 11.11 -10.17 -2.55
CA GLY A 51 11.48 -11.37 -1.80
C GLY A 51 11.20 -11.33 -0.30
N ARG A 52 12.13 -11.89 0.48
CA ARG A 52 12.02 -12.01 1.94
C ARG A 52 12.87 -10.94 2.62
N LEU A 53 12.22 -10.01 3.33
CA LEU A 53 12.90 -9.07 4.23
C LEU A 53 13.36 -9.80 5.50
N ARG A 54 14.68 -9.86 5.73
CA ARG A 54 15.23 -10.45 6.96
C ARG A 54 15.21 -9.41 8.08
N TYR A 55 15.05 -9.86 9.32
CA TYR A 55 15.04 -8.98 10.49
C TYR A 55 16.31 -8.11 10.58
N ARG A 56 17.48 -8.65 10.21
CA ARG A 56 18.74 -7.91 10.17
C ARG A 56 18.73 -6.73 9.19
N GLU A 57 17.97 -6.83 8.10
CA GLU A 57 17.81 -5.76 7.10
C GLU A 57 16.78 -4.72 7.56
N LEU A 58 15.77 -5.16 8.31
CA LEU A 58 14.72 -4.29 8.85
C LEU A 58 15.24 -3.29 9.91
N ILE A 59 16.22 -3.69 10.71
CA ILE A 59 16.74 -2.90 11.83
C ILE A 59 18.04 -2.14 11.53
N ALA A 60 18.58 -2.27 10.31
CA ALA A 60 19.84 -1.67 9.89
C ALA A 60 19.74 -0.17 9.61
#